data_AF-M0LGA8-F1
#
_entry.id   AF-M0LGA8-F1
#
_cell.length_a   1.000
_cell.length_b   1.000
_cell.length_c   1.000
_cell.angle_alpha   90.00
_cell.angle_beta   90.00
_cell.angle_gamma   90.00
#
_symmetry.space_group_name_H-M   'P 1'
#
loop_
_entity.id
_entity.type
_entity.pdbx_description
1 polymer ?
#
loop_
_entity_poly.entity_id
_entity_poly.type
_entity_poly.pdbx_seq_one_letter_code
_entity_poly.pdbx_strand_id
1 'polypeptide(L)'
;MPIEEFDESFCEYYHALINPEKIKKEHGITEETVEFPGEPEIALIMKGFCIDDDNEVVNVLPDMYIYYSNEHAEKNYTTGTPASCSDDTTQITPMLPPFKLPDDFIYPEDFRGFMIHNLICQIRDVYWNMGEDPPAAYDIDGFGKGTGNFDYEEYNY
;
A
#
# COMPACT_ATOMS: atom_id res chain seq x y z
N MET A 1 -17.29 2.75 -11.62
CA MET A 1 -16.30 3.20 -12.63
C MET A 1 -16.35 2.27 -13.85
N PRO A 2 -15.99 2.70 -15.07
CA PRO A 2 -15.75 1.79 -16.19
C PRO A 2 -14.67 0.74 -15.85
N ILE A 3 -14.90 -0.52 -16.25
CA ILE A 3 -13.97 -1.62 -15.95
C ILE A 3 -12.56 -1.40 -16.53
N GLU A 4 -12.47 -0.73 -17.68
CA GLU A 4 -11.21 -0.42 -18.35
C GLU A 4 -10.34 0.54 -17.52
N GLU A 5 -10.93 1.57 -16.92
CA GLU A 5 -10.21 2.53 -16.05
C GLU A 5 -9.68 1.85 -14.77
N PHE A 6 -10.45 0.91 -14.22
CA PHE A 6 -10.01 0.11 -13.09
C PHE A 6 -8.85 -0.80 -13.48
N ASP A 7 -8.95 -1.53 -14.60
CA ASP A 7 -7.92 -2.45 -15.07
C ASP A 7 -6.60 -1.73 -15.39
N GLU A 8 -6.67 -0.52 -15.96
CA GLU A 8 -5.49 0.33 -16.19
C GLU A 8 -4.82 0.73 -14.87
N SER A 9 -5.59 1.21 -13.91
CA SER A 9 -5.08 1.60 -12.59
C SER A 9 -4.50 0.41 -11.82
N PHE A 10 -5.14 -0.75 -11.96
CA PHE A 10 -4.72 -2.00 -11.35
C PHE A 10 -3.38 -2.49 -11.94
N CYS A 11 -3.24 -2.37 -13.27
CA CYS A 11 -2.01 -2.69 -13.99
C CYS A 11 -0.86 -1.73 -13.63
N GLU A 12 -1.14 -0.44 -13.50
CA GLU A 12 -0.17 0.56 -13.04
C GLU A 12 0.36 0.20 -11.65
N TYR A 13 -0.53 -0.13 -10.71
CA TYR A 13 -0.15 -0.49 -9.36
C TYR A 13 0.70 -1.77 -9.30
N TYR A 14 0.35 -2.78 -10.09
CA TYR A 14 1.17 -3.99 -10.25
C TYR A 14 2.58 -3.66 -10.76
N HIS A 15 2.69 -2.86 -11.82
CA HIS A 15 3.98 -2.48 -12.40
C HIS A 15 4.84 -1.68 -11.43
N ALA A 16 4.22 -0.87 -10.59
CA ALA A 16 4.92 -0.12 -9.55
C ALA A 16 5.60 -1.05 -8.54
N LEU A 17 4.92 -2.12 -8.11
CA LEU A 17 5.41 -3.06 -7.10
C LEU A 17 6.58 -3.93 -7.58
N ILE A 18 6.57 -4.33 -8.85
CA ILE A 18 7.61 -5.20 -9.42
C ILE A 18 8.80 -4.43 -9.99
N ASN A 19 8.64 -3.14 -10.28
CA ASN A 19 9.69 -2.25 -10.77
C ASN A 19 9.69 -0.91 -10.01
N PRO A 20 9.98 -0.92 -8.70
CA PRO A 20 9.92 0.26 -7.85
C PRO A 20 10.95 1.33 -8.26
N GLU A 21 12.07 0.97 -8.88
CA GLU A 21 13.07 1.92 -9.40
C GLU A 21 12.55 2.79 -10.55
N LYS A 22 11.69 2.24 -11.41
CA LYS A 22 11.02 3.01 -12.46
C LYS A 22 10.14 4.09 -11.83
N ILE A 23 9.38 3.73 -10.81
CA ILE A 23 8.51 4.65 -10.07
C ILE A 23 9.33 5.73 -9.36
N LYS A 24 10.42 5.36 -8.67
CA LYS A 24 11.35 6.31 -8.03
C LYS A 24 11.81 7.41 -9.00
N LYS A 25 12.13 7.02 -10.24
CA LYS A 25 12.53 7.95 -11.30
C LYS A 25 11.37 8.83 -11.79
N GLU A 26 10.18 8.27 -11.99
CA GLU A 26 8.99 9.00 -12.44
C GLU A 26 8.55 10.05 -11.41
N HIS A 27 8.69 9.76 -10.12
CA HIS A 27 8.39 10.69 -9.02
C HIS A 27 9.56 11.63 -8.64
N GLY A 28 10.67 11.60 -9.38
CA GLY A 28 11.77 12.56 -9.20
C GLY A 28 12.50 12.47 -7.85
N ILE A 29 12.58 11.28 -7.27
CA ILE A 29 13.32 11.06 -6.01
C ILE A 29 14.77 10.73 -6.35
N THR A 30 15.60 11.77 -6.37
CA THR A 30 16.99 11.70 -6.84
C THR A 30 17.99 12.25 -5.82
N GLU A 31 17.76 12.04 -4.53
CA GLU A 31 18.63 12.48 -3.39
C GLU A 31 18.63 13.99 -3.05
N GLU A 32 18.02 14.87 -3.86
CA GLU A 32 18.06 16.34 -3.59
C GLU A 32 16.71 16.94 -3.12
N THR A 33 15.58 16.25 -3.31
CA THR A 33 14.24 16.77 -2.97
C THR A 33 13.81 16.47 -1.54
N VAL A 34 14.48 15.55 -0.85
CA VAL A 34 14.28 15.22 0.56
C VAL A 34 15.66 14.88 1.14
N GLU A 35 16.09 15.56 2.20
CA GLU A 35 17.35 15.24 2.89
C GLU A 35 17.20 13.88 3.59
N PHE A 36 17.84 12.83 3.05
CA PHE A 36 17.89 11.49 3.63
C PHE A 36 19.30 11.16 4.14
N PRO A 37 19.46 10.67 5.38
CA PRO A 37 20.72 10.07 5.81
C PRO A 37 20.85 8.65 5.22
N GLY A 38 21.73 8.44 4.23
CA GLY A 38 22.00 7.14 3.60
C GLY A 38 21.07 6.81 2.41
N GLU A 39 21.29 5.66 1.77
CA GLU A 39 20.51 5.24 0.59
C GLU A 39 19.11 4.73 1.00
N PRO A 40 18.01 5.34 0.55
CA PRO A 40 16.65 4.91 0.90
C PRO A 40 16.19 3.71 0.06
N GLU A 41 15.49 2.77 0.69
CA GLU A 41 14.82 1.64 0.05
C GLU A 41 13.30 1.84 0.03
N ILE A 42 12.63 1.39 -1.04
CA ILE A 42 11.16 1.42 -1.12
C ILE A 42 10.61 0.30 -0.23
N ALA A 43 9.86 0.70 0.80
CA ALA A 43 9.28 -0.21 1.78
C ALA A 43 7.84 -0.59 1.44
N LEU A 44 7.01 0.37 1.01
CA LEU A 44 5.61 0.13 0.62
C LEU A 44 5.21 1.00 -0.55
N ILE A 45 4.28 0.51 -1.37
CA ILE A 45 3.57 1.30 -2.37
C ILE A 45 2.07 1.17 -2.09
N MET A 46 1.38 2.30 -2.10
CA MET A 46 -0.03 2.44 -1.77
C MET A 46 -0.78 3.09 -2.93
N LYS A 47 -1.95 2.55 -3.25
CA LYS A 47 -2.90 3.13 -4.22
C LYS A 47 -4.27 3.20 -3.56
N GLY A 48 -4.94 4.35 -3.63
CA GLY A 48 -6.24 4.52 -3.00
C GLY A 48 -7.39 4.14 -3.93
N PHE A 49 -8.35 3.38 -3.41
CA PHE A 49 -9.59 3.01 -4.09
C PHE A 49 -10.77 3.55 -3.27
N CYS A 50 -11.72 4.20 -3.94
CA CYS A 50 -12.94 4.70 -3.32
C CYS A 50 -14.10 3.76 -3.65
N ILE A 51 -14.72 3.26 -2.60
CA ILE A 51 -15.80 2.28 -2.66
C ILE A 51 -17.10 2.92 -2.16
N ASP A 52 -18.21 2.68 -2.83
CA ASP A 52 -19.53 3.14 -2.41
C ASP A 52 -20.23 2.14 -1.45
N ASP A 53 -21.45 2.48 -1.00
CA ASP A 53 -22.24 1.64 -0.10
C ASP A 53 -22.67 0.31 -0.72
N ASP A 54 -22.66 0.19 -2.06
CA ASP A 54 -22.94 -1.05 -2.80
C ASP A 54 -21.68 -1.93 -2.94
N ASN A 55 -20.55 -1.51 -2.37
CA ASN A 55 -19.22 -2.14 -2.48
C ASN A 55 -18.61 -2.10 -3.89
N GLU A 56 -19.01 -1.12 -4.71
CA GLU A 56 -18.46 -0.93 -6.05
C GLU A 56 -17.33 0.10 -6.04
N VAL A 57 -16.28 -0.15 -6.82
CA VAL A 57 -15.20 0.83 -7.00
C VAL A 57 -15.71 1.97 -7.89
N VAL A 58 -15.89 3.14 -7.28
CA VAL A 58 -16.42 4.33 -7.95
C VAL A 58 -15.33 5.30 -8.39
N ASN A 59 -14.20 5.32 -7.68
CA ASN A 59 -13.05 6.16 -8.02
C ASN A 59 -11.73 5.46 -7.63
N VAL A 60 -10.64 5.77 -8.33
CA VAL A 60 -9.27 5.37 -7.98
C VAL A 60 -8.47 6.65 -7.85
N LEU A 61 -7.78 6.82 -6.72
CA LEU A 61 -6.97 8.01 -6.50
C LEU A 61 -5.81 8.04 -7.50
N PRO A 62 -5.54 9.17 -8.16
CA PRO A 62 -4.58 9.25 -9.25
C PRO A 62 -3.15 8.98 -8.75
N ASP A 63 -2.80 9.51 -7.59
CA ASP A 63 -1.45 9.43 -7.05
C ASP A 63 -1.21 8.11 -6.31
N MET A 64 0.01 7.58 -6.46
CA MET A 64 0.56 6.54 -5.59
C MET A 64 1.28 7.18 -4.41
N TYR A 65 1.18 6.58 -3.24
CA TYR A 65 2.06 6.90 -2.11
C TYR A 65 3.14 5.85 -2.00
N ILE A 66 4.38 6.30 -1.86
CA ILE A 66 5.51 5.42 -1.69
C ILE A 66 6.10 5.69 -0.32
N TYR A 67 6.19 4.63 0.47
CA TYR A 67 6.84 4.65 1.78
C TYR A 67 8.29 4.21 1.60
N TYR A 68 9.21 5.01 2.12
CA TYR A 68 10.64 4.71 2.13
C TYR A 68 11.11 4.38 3.54
N SER A 69 12.01 3.41 3.65
CA SER A 69 12.73 3.07 4.88
C SER A 69 14.24 3.07 4.66
N ASN A 70 14.99 3.30 5.72
CA ASN A 70 16.45 3.15 5.76
C ASN A 70 16.85 2.73 7.19
N GLU A 71 17.85 1.88 7.31
CA GLU A 71 18.42 1.42 8.60
C GLU A 71 18.91 2.58 9.51
N HIS A 72 19.18 3.76 8.94
CA HIS A 72 19.61 4.98 9.65
C HIS A 72 18.47 5.97 9.91
N ALA A 73 17.27 5.73 9.39
CA ALA A 73 16.16 6.66 9.51
C ALA A 73 15.18 6.19 10.61
N GLU A 74 15.04 6.99 11.67
CA GLU A 74 13.97 6.81 12.67
C GLU A 74 12.58 7.09 12.09
N LYS A 75 12.50 7.69 10.90
CA LYS A 75 11.26 8.11 10.25
C LYS A 75 11.18 7.54 8.85
N ASN A 76 9.97 7.13 8.50
CA ASN A 76 9.62 6.76 7.15
C ASN A 76 9.08 7.99 6.41
N TYR A 77 9.34 8.04 5.10
CA TYR A 77 9.01 9.19 4.29
C TYR A 77 8.04 8.80 3.18
N THR A 78 7.15 9.73 2.84
CA THR A 78 6.16 9.55 1.79
C THR A 78 6.36 10.55 0.67
N THR A 79 6.12 10.10 -0.57
CA THR A 79 6.00 10.96 -1.76
C THR A 79 4.61 10.76 -2.37
N GLY A 80 4.15 11.75 -3.14
CA GLY A 80 2.80 11.84 -3.70
C GLY A 80 1.97 12.92 -3.02
N THR A 81 0.85 13.31 -3.63
CA THR A 81 -0.07 14.31 -3.05
C THR A 81 -1.10 13.59 -2.20
N PRO A 82 -1.29 13.95 -0.91
CA PRO A 82 -2.40 13.43 -0.11
C PRO A 82 -3.72 13.74 -0.81
N ALA A 83 -4.41 12.70 -1.22
CA ALA A 83 -5.68 12.66 -1.88
C ALA A 83 -6.52 11.71 -1.04
N SER A 84 -7.75 12.12 -0.79
CA SER A 84 -8.71 11.32 -0.06
C SER A 84 -9.94 11.13 -0.92
N CYS A 85 -10.61 10.00 -0.73
CA CYS A 85 -11.94 9.82 -1.26
C CYS A 85 -12.90 10.86 -0.67
N SER A 86 -14.05 11.06 -1.32
CA SER A 86 -15.13 11.90 -0.78
C SER A 86 -15.70 11.30 0.50
N ASP A 87 -16.30 12.13 1.35
CA ASP A 87 -16.94 11.70 2.61
C ASP A 87 -18.05 10.65 2.39
N ASP A 88 -18.67 10.62 1.20
CA ASP A 88 -19.72 9.68 0.81
C ASP A 88 -19.18 8.31 0.35
N THR A 89 -17.86 8.08 0.44
CA THR A 89 -17.21 6.85 -0.03
C THR A 89 -16.21 6.34 0.99
N THR A 90 -16.03 5.03 1.07
CA THR A 90 -15.00 4.40 1.89
C THR A 90 -13.70 4.30 1.10
N GLN A 91 -12.62 4.86 1.64
CA GLN A 91 -11.28 4.72 1.08
C GLN A 91 -10.64 3.41 1.53
N ILE A 92 -10.28 2.55 0.58
CA ILE A 92 -9.41 1.38 0.80
C ILE A 92 -8.04 1.70 0.20
N THR A 93 -6.99 1.57 1.00
CA THR A 93 -5.62 1.86 0.57
C THR A 93 -4.71 0.66 0.87
N PRO A 94 -4.62 -0.32 -0.03
CA PRO A 94 -3.72 -1.46 0.15
C PRO A 94 -2.28 -0.98 0.33
N MET A 95 -1.59 -1.52 1.35
CA MET A 95 -0.18 -1.28 1.62
C MET A 95 0.62 -2.53 1.24
N LEU A 96 1.21 -2.51 0.04
CA LEU A 96 1.96 -3.65 -0.48
C LEU A 96 3.46 -3.35 -0.51
N PRO A 97 4.31 -4.24 0.01
CA PRO A 97 5.75 -4.14 -0.17
C PRO A 97 6.11 -4.51 -1.61
N PRO A 98 7.21 -3.97 -2.16
CA PRO A 98 7.77 -4.48 -3.40
C PRO A 98 8.07 -5.98 -3.28
N PHE A 99 7.86 -6.72 -4.36
CA PHE A 99 8.08 -8.16 -4.37
C PHE A 99 8.72 -8.63 -5.67
N LYS A 100 9.44 -9.75 -5.57
CA LYS A 100 9.94 -10.48 -6.73
C LYS A 100 8.89 -11.49 -7.16
N LEU A 101 8.56 -11.46 -8.44
CA LEU A 101 7.64 -12.42 -9.03
C LEU A 101 8.26 -13.82 -9.04
N PRO A 102 7.53 -14.86 -8.62
CA PRO A 102 7.94 -16.23 -8.90
C PRO A 102 7.85 -16.53 -10.41
N ASP A 103 8.59 -17.52 -10.88
CA ASP A 103 8.69 -17.87 -12.31
C ASP A 103 7.34 -18.28 -12.93
N ASP A 104 6.40 -18.76 -12.12
CA ASP A 104 5.07 -19.24 -12.50
C ASP A 104 3.95 -18.24 -12.23
N PHE A 105 4.26 -16.97 -11.92
CA PHE A 105 3.26 -15.94 -11.62
C PHE A 105 2.36 -15.62 -12.83
N ILE A 106 1.04 -15.65 -12.61
CA ILE A 106 0.00 -15.40 -13.60
C ILE A 106 -0.74 -14.09 -13.26
N TYR A 107 -0.54 -13.07 -14.09
CA TYR A 107 -1.29 -11.82 -14.00
C TYR A 107 -2.57 -11.88 -14.87
N PRO A 108 -3.73 -11.36 -14.41
CA PRO A 108 -3.96 -10.63 -13.15
C PRO A 108 -4.33 -11.49 -11.94
N GLU A 109 -4.57 -12.79 -12.11
CA GLU A 109 -5.18 -13.67 -11.10
C GLU A 109 -4.35 -13.76 -9.81
N ASP A 110 -3.06 -14.01 -9.92
CA ASP A 110 -2.18 -14.15 -8.74
C ASP A 110 -1.98 -12.82 -8.04
N PHE A 111 -1.97 -11.72 -8.78
CA PHE A 111 -1.88 -10.38 -8.18
C PHE A 111 -3.15 -10.05 -7.39
N ARG A 112 -4.34 -10.40 -7.92
CA ARG A 112 -5.61 -10.27 -7.17
C ARG A 112 -5.59 -11.10 -5.89
N GLY A 113 -5.14 -12.35 -5.97
CA GLY A 113 -4.99 -13.22 -4.80
C GLY A 113 -4.04 -12.63 -3.75
N PHE A 114 -2.90 -12.09 -4.21
CA PHE A 114 -1.93 -11.42 -3.35
C PHE A 114 -2.50 -10.19 -2.65
N MET A 115 -3.23 -9.32 -3.35
CA MET A 115 -3.87 -8.16 -2.72
C MET A 115 -4.88 -8.55 -1.65
N ILE A 116 -5.75 -9.53 -1.94
CA ILE A 116 -6.76 -10.00 -0.99
C ILE A 116 -6.07 -10.58 0.25
N HIS A 117 -5.03 -11.40 0.05
CA HIS A 117 -4.25 -11.97 1.14
C HIS A 117 -3.62 -10.89 2.03
N ASN A 118 -3.02 -9.87 1.43
CA ASN A 118 -2.43 -8.74 2.16
C ASN A 118 -3.48 -7.91 2.91
N LEU A 119 -4.64 -7.63 2.31
CA LEU A 119 -5.74 -6.92 2.98
C LEU A 119 -6.25 -7.70 4.20
N ILE A 120 -6.35 -9.02 4.10
CA ILE A 120 -6.69 -9.87 5.25
C ILE A 120 -5.62 -9.76 6.35
N CYS A 121 -4.34 -9.81 5.99
CA CYS A 121 -3.25 -9.60 6.94
C CYS A 121 -3.30 -8.20 7.58
N GLN A 122 -3.71 -7.16 6.86
CA GLN A 122 -3.89 -5.82 7.44
C GLN A 122 -5.03 -5.79 8.46
N ILE A 123 -6.15 -6.46 8.18
CA ILE A 123 -7.26 -6.59 9.13
C ILE A 123 -6.79 -7.33 10.40
N ARG A 124 -6.06 -8.44 10.25
CA ARG A 124 -5.43 -9.18 11.35
C ARG A 124 -4.57 -8.27 12.23
N ASP A 125 -3.70 -7.49 11.61
CA ASP A 125 -2.77 -6.60 12.31
C ASP A 125 -3.52 -5.49 13.07
N VAL A 126 -4.69 -5.05 12.61
CA VAL A 126 -5.54 -4.12 13.38
C VAL A 126 -5.99 -4.75 14.69
N TYR A 127 -6.45 -6.01 14.69
CA TYR A 127 -6.84 -6.71 15.93
C TYR A 127 -5.67 -6.85 16.90
N TRP A 128 -4.51 -7.28 16.41
CA TRP A 128 -3.31 -7.38 17.25
C TRP A 128 -2.90 -6.04 17.85
N ASN A 129 -2.99 -4.94 17.10
CA ASN A 129 -2.70 -3.59 17.61
C ASN A 129 -3.71 -3.12 18.67
N MET A 130 -4.93 -3.67 18.66
CA MET A 130 -5.93 -3.44 19.72
C MET A 130 -5.72 -4.34 20.95
N GLY A 131 -4.75 -5.26 20.91
CA GLY A 131 -4.56 -6.28 21.95
C GLY A 131 -5.64 -7.38 21.91
N GLU A 132 -6.31 -7.54 20.77
CA GLU A 132 -7.36 -8.54 20.55
C GLU A 132 -6.86 -9.68 19.65
N ASP A 133 -7.50 -10.84 19.79
CA ASP A 133 -7.28 -11.97 18.87
C ASP A 133 -8.14 -11.79 17.61
N PRO A 134 -7.55 -11.89 16.40
CA PRO A 134 -8.30 -11.80 15.16
C PRO A 134 -9.26 -12.99 15.00
N PRO A 135 -10.42 -12.81 14.35
CA PRO A 135 -11.26 -13.93 13.91
C PRO A 135 -10.46 -14.94 13.08
N ALA A 136 -10.79 -16.23 13.19
CA ALA A 136 -10.08 -17.30 12.48
C ALA A 136 -10.02 -17.15 10.95
N ALA A 137 -10.97 -16.41 10.35
CA ALA A 137 -10.95 -16.12 8.91
C ALA A 137 -9.86 -15.10 8.51
N TYR A 138 -9.34 -14.33 9.47
CA TYR A 138 -8.33 -13.29 9.28
C TYR A 138 -6.99 -13.65 9.95
N ASP A 139 -6.96 -14.65 10.81
CA ASP A 139 -5.75 -15.20 11.43
C ASP A 139 -4.94 -16.06 10.44
N ILE A 140 -4.38 -15.40 9.42
CA ILE A 140 -3.52 -16.03 8.40
C ILE A 140 -2.12 -15.43 8.46
N ASP A 141 -1.10 -16.21 8.13
CA ASP A 141 0.28 -15.72 8.05
C ASP A 141 0.51 -14.86 6.81
N GLY A 142 1.32 -13.80 6.93
CA GLY A 142 1.65 -12.92 5.82
C GLY A 142 2.00 -11.50 6.24
N PHE A 143 2.45 -10.71 5.25
CA PHE A 143 2.76 -9.30 5.42
C PHE A 143 1.45 -8.49 5.34
N GLY A 144 1.01 -7.93 6.47
CA GLY A 144 -0.15 -7.04 6.52
C GLY A 144 0.28 -5.58 6.50
N LYS A 145 0.73 -5.10 7.66
CA LYS A 145 1.08 -3.71 7.91
C LYS A 145 2.60 -3.57 8.13
N GLY A 146 3.21 -2.56 7.52
CA GLY A 146 4.56 -2.13 7.92
C GLY A 146 4.54 -1.54 9.34
N THR A 147 5.60 -1.77 10.11
CA THR A 147 5.83 -1.04 11.38
C THR A 147 5.80 0.46 11.08
N GLY A 148 4.87 1.21 11.69
CA GLY A 148 4.92 2.68 11.66
C GLY A 148 3.71 3.48 11.18
N ASN A 149 2.47 2.98 11.18
CA ASN A 149 1.29 3.86 10.90
C ASN A 149 0.16 3.84 11.97
N PHE A 150 0.23 2.96 12.97
CA PHE A 150 -0.60 3.04 14.18
C PHE A 150 0.12 2.32 15.32
N ASP A 151 1.38 2.68 15.58
CA ASP A 151 1.94 2.28 16.86
C ASP A 151 1.14 3.04 17.92
N TYR A 152 0.46 2.30 18.78
CA TYR A 152 -0.39 2.84 19.84
C TYR A 152 0.36 3.84 20.74
N GLU A 153 1.69 3.78 20.74
CA GLU A 153 2.58 4.72 21.44
C GLU A 153 2.69 6.10 20.76
N GLU A 154 2.40 6.25 19.46
CA GLU A 154 2.54 7.51 18.72
C GLU A 154 1.33 8.46 18.88
N TYR A 155 0.17 7.92 19.29
CA TYR A 155 -1.08 8.68 19.45
C TYR A 155 -1.49 8.93 20.91
N ASN A 156 -0.69 8.50 21.88
CA ASN A 156 -0.90 8.82 23.30
C ASN A 156 0.08 9.91 23.76
N TYR A 157 -0.26 11.17 23.44
CA TYR A 157 0.28 12.37 24.10
C TYR A 157 -0.73 12.93 25.11
#